data_AF-A0A521VII6-F1
#
_entry.id   AF-A0A521VII6-F1
#
_cell.length_a   1.000
_cell.length_b   1.000
_cell.length_c   1.000
_cell.angle_alpha   90.00
_cell.angle_beta   90.00
_cell.angle_gamma   90.00
#
_symmetry.space_group_name_H-M   'P 1'
#
loop_
_entity.id
_entity.type
_entity.pdbx_description
1 polymer ?
#
loop_
_entity_poly.entity_id
_entity_poly.type
_entity_poly.pdbx_seq_one_letter_code
_entity_poly.pdbx_strand_id
1 'polypeptide(L)' 'LPQFLQAGVRAVKIEGRQRSPAYVAQVTKVWREAIDAALAERERFVPRAPWIAALDRNAEGSQHTLGAFSRPWK' A
#
# COMPACT_ATOMS: atom_id res chain seq x y z
N LEU A 1 5.40 5.25 2.42
CA LEU A 1 4.75 6.48 1.90
C LEU A 1 5.58 7.74 2.16
N PRO A 2 6.04 8.06 3.39
CA PRO A 2 6.84 9.26 3.63
C PRO A 2 8.08 9.36 2.75
N GLN A 3 8.81 8.25 2.59
CA GLN A 3 9.97 8.16 1.70
C GLN A 3 9.63 8.43 0.23
N PHE A 4 8.46 8.00 -0.26
CA PHE A 4 8.02 8.29 -1.63
C PHE A 4 7.71 9.77 -1.81
N LEU A 5 7.09 10.40 -0.81
CA LEU A 5 6.86 11.85 -0.83
C LEU A 5 8.17 12.63 -0.82
N GLN A 6 9.14 12.23 0.01
CA GLN A 6 10.49 12.82 0.04
C GLN A 6 11.24 12.63 -1.28
N ALA A 7 11.10 11.48 -1.92
CA ALA A 7 11.68 11.19 -3.24
C ALA A 7 10.97 11.92 -4.40
N GLY A 8 9.92 12.71 -4.13
CA GLY A 8 9.20 13.48 -5.15
C GLY A 8 8.25 12.64 -6.02
N VAL A 9 7.86 11.44 -5.59
CA VAL A 9 6.89 10.60 -6.33
C VAL A 9 5.54 11.31 -6.40
N ARG A 10 4.99 11.42 -7.62
CA ARG A 10 3.73 12.15 -7.87
C ARG A 10 2.54 11.25 -8.24
N ALA A 11 2.80 9.98 -8.55
CA ALA A 11 1.75 9.05 -8.96
C ALA A 11 2.05 7.63 -8.43
N VAL A 12 0.99 6.93 -8.07
CA VAL A 12 1.00 5.50 -7.74
C VAL A 12 0.05 4.80 -8.69
N LYS A 13 0.51 3.74 -9.36
CA LYS A 13 -0.33 2.89 -10.19
C LYS A 13 -0.72 1.64 -9.41
N ILE A 14 -2.00 1.35 -9.35
CA ILE A 14 -2.55 0.13 -8.74
C ILE A 14 -3.13 -0.71 -9.88
N GLU A 15 -2.59 -1.92 -10.09
CA GLU A 15 -3.11 -2.85 -11.08
C GLU A 15 -3.89 -3.99 -10.41
N GLY A 16 -5.06 -4.33 -10.98
CA GLY A 16 -5.96 -5.37 -10.48
C GLY A 16 -6.42 -6.33 -11.58
N ARG A 17 -5.52 -6.74 -12.48
CA ARG A 17 -5.85 -7.68 -13.55
C ARG A 17 -6.45 -8.97 -12.96
N GLN A 18 -7.54 -9.46 -13.54
CA GLN A 18 -8.23 -10.67 -13.07
C GLN A 18 -8.65 -10.58 -11.58
N ARG A 19 -9.09 -9.40 -11.13
CA ARG A 19 -9.64 -9.17 -9.78
C ARG A 19 -11.07 -8.65 -9.86
N SER A 20 -11.85 -8.91 -8.81
CA SER A 20 -13.24 -8.49 -8.73
C SER A 20 -13.36 -6.97 -8.53
N PRO A 21 -14.52 -6.36 -8.87
CA PRO A 21 -14.77 -4.95 -8.56
C PRO A 21 -14.63 -4.62 -7.06
N ALA A 22 -15.07 -5.53 -6.19
CA ALA A 22 -14.96 -5.36 -4.74
C ALA A 22 -13.49 -5.29 -4.26
N TYR A 23 -12.62 -6.14 -4.82
CA TYR A 23 -11.18 -6.08 -4.56
C TYR A 23 -10.60 -4.72 -4.97
N VAL A 24 -10.90 -4.27 -6.19
CA VAL A 24 -10.35 -3.00 -6.72
C VAL A 24 -10.82 -1.83 -5.87
N ALA A 25 -12.10 -1.81 -5.46
CA ALA A 25 -12.64 -0.76 -4.60
C ALA A 25 -11.95 -0.75 -3.21
N GLN A 26 -11.75 -1.92 -2.60
CA GLN A 26 -11.11 -2.02 -1.29
C GLN A 26 -9.65 -1.54 -1.33
N VAL A 27 -8.86 -2.03 -2.30
CA VAL A 27 -7.44 -1.66 -2.42
C VAL A 27 -7.29 -0.17 -2.71
N THR A 28 -8.05 0.37 -3.66
CA THR A 28 -7.97 1.79 -4.02
C THR A 28 -8.39 2.70 -2.86
N LYS A 29 -9.43 2.33 -2.10
CA LYS A 29 -9.86 3.06 -0.89
C LYS A 29 -8.75 3.12 0.17
N VAL A 30 -8.17 1.97 0.51
CA VAL A 30 -7.08 1.91 1.52
C VAL A 30 -5.90 2.78 1.10
N TRP A 31 -5.48 2.69 -0.17
CA TRP A 31 -4.38 3.50 -0.68
C TRP A 31 -4.71 5.00 -0.67
N ARG A 32 -5.93 5.39 -1.03
CA ARG A 32 -6.35 6.80 -0.98
C ARG A 32 -6.26 7.34 0.44
N GLU A 33 -6.87 6.66 1.40
CA GLU A 33 -6.84 7.05 2.81
C GLU A 33 -5.41 7.14 3.37
N ALA A 34 -4.55 6.18 3.02
CA ALA A 34 -3.15 6.16 3.44
C ALA A 34 -2.34 7.32 2.84
N ILE A 35 -2.54 7.64 1.55
CA ILE A 35 -1.87 8.77 0.91
C ILE A 35 -2.37 10.09 1.51
N ASP A 36 -3.66 10.25 1.75
CA ASP A 36 -4.21 11.45 2.39
C ASP A 36 -3.62 11.67 3.78
N ALA A 37 -3.57 10.63 4.60
CA ALA A 37 -2.94 10.70 5.92
C ALA A 37 -1.43 11.02 5.81
N ALA A 38 -0.72 10.43 4.86
CA ALA A 38 0.71 10.71 4.66
C ALA A 38 0.97 12.16 4.23
N LEU A 39 0.09 12.74 3.41
CA LEU A 39 0.18 14.15 3.01
C LEU A 39 -0.10 15.11 4.18
N ALA A 40 -1.04 14.75 5.05
CA ALA A 40 -1.41 15.56 6.21
C ALA A 40 -0.37 15.50 7.35
N GLU A 41 0.17 14.30 7.63
CA GLU A 41 0.99 14.04 8.82
C GLU A 41 2.49 13.93 8.51
N ARG A 42 2.86 13.77 7.24
CA ARG A 42 4.24 13.68 6.72
C ARG A 42 5.11 12.69 7.51
N GLU A 43 6.00 13.19 8.36
CA GLU A 43 6.95 12.37 9.13
C GLU A 43 6.28 11.63 10.30
N ARG A 44 5.11 12.10 10.76
CA ARG A 44 4.32 11.41 11.79
C ARG A 44 3.45 10.30 11.24
N PHE A 45 3.41 10.12 9.92
CA PHE A 45 2.58 9.10 9.29
C PHE A 45 2.93 7.70 9.78
N VAL A 46 1.94 6.99 10.31
CA VAL A 46 2.01 5.57 10.64
C VAL A 46 0.85 4.85 9.95
N PRO A 47 1.09 3.71 9.25
CA PRO A 47 0.01 2.90 8.70
C PRO A 47 -0.97 2.45 9.78
N ARG A 48 -2.28 2.62 9.53
CA ARG A 48 -3.32 2.20 10.47
C ARG A 48 -3.57 0.70 10.37
N ALA A 49 -3.75 0.02 11.50
CA ALA A 49 -3.99 -1.42 11.55
C ALA A 49 -5.16 -1.90 10.65
N PRO A 50 -6.30 -1.19 10.53
CA PRO A 50 -7.38 -1.60 9.63
C PRO A 50 -7.00 -1.65 8.15
N TRP A 51 -6.06 -0.78 7.71
CA TRP A 51 -5.56 -0.79 6.34
C TRP A 51 -4.74 -2.03 6.06
N ILE A 52 -3.84 -2.37 6.98
CA ILE A 52 -2.99 -3.55 6.88
C ILE A 52 -3.86 -4.80 6.83
N ALA A 53 -4.77 -4.98 7.80
CA ALA A 53 -5.69 -6.10 7.83
C ALA A 53 -6.59 -6.20 6.57
N ALA A 54 -6.97 -5.05 5.98
CA ALA A 54 -7.73 -5.03 4.74
C ALA A 54 -6.91 -5.52 3.53
N LEU A 55 -5.62 -5.17 3.46
CA LEU A 55 -4.73 -5.60 2.39
C LEU A 55 -4.26 -7.05 2.59
N ASP A 56 -4.07 -7.53 3.81
CA ASP A 56 -3.60 -8.88 4.11
C ASP A 56 -4.60 -9.96 3.69
N ARG A 57 -5.90 -9.67 3.78
CA ARG A 57 -6.96 -10.56 3.25
C ARG A 57 -6.88 -10.76 1.73
N ASN A 58 -6.21 -9.84 1.04
CA ASN A 58 -6.04 -9.85 -0.40
C ASN A 58 -4.70 -10.48 -0.84
N ALA A 59 -3.79 -10.76 0.11
CA ALA A 59 -2.54 -11.46 -0.14
C ALA A 59 -2.74 -12.97 0.09
N GLU A 60 -2.39 -13.79 -0.90
CA GLU A 60 -2.41 -15.25 -0.74
C GLU A 60 -1.47 -15.64 0.42
N GLY A 61 -2.00 -16.37 1.41
CA GLY A 61 -1.26 -16.74 2.61
C GLY A 61 -0.84 -15.58 3.51
N SER A 62 -1.41 -14.37 3.33
CA SER A 62 -1.00 -13.13 4.03
C SER A 62 0.49 -12.82 3.90
N GLN A 63 1.15 -13.32 2.86
CA GLN A 63 2.56 -13.04 2.62
C GLN A 63 2.71 -11.70 1.89
N HIS A 64 3.46 -10.79 2.51
CA HIS A 64 3.89 -9.56 1.85
C HIS A 64 5.03 -9.89 0.90
N THR A 65 4.75 -9.91 -0.40
CA THR A 65 5.80 -10.02 -1.40
C THR A 65 6.60 -8.71 -1.43
N LEU A 66 7.72 -8.69 -0.70
CA LEU A 66 8.69 -7.58 -0.70
C LEU A 66 9.39 -7.41 -2.08
N GLY A 67 9.18 -8.34 -3.02
CA GLY A 67 9.62 -8.25 -4.41
C GLY A 67 11.14 -8.13 -4.55
N ALA A 68 11.61 -7.37 -5.54
CA ALA A 68 13.03 -7.16 -5.84
C ALA A 68 13.84 -6.48 -4.70
N PHE A 69 13.15 -5.98 -3.68
CA PHE A 69 13.77 -5.40 -2.48
C PHE A 69 13.97 -6.43 -1.36
N SER A 70 13.34 -7.60 -1.43
CA SER A 70 13.68 -8.75 -0.58
C SER A 70 14.90 -9.45 -1.16
N ARG A 71 16.06 -9.28 -0.52
CA ARG A 71 17.30 -9.99 -0.89
C ARG A 71 17.80 -10.80 0.31
N PRO A 72 17.18 -11.96 0.61
CA PRO A 72 17.57 -12.79 1.75
C PRO A 72 18.99 -13.39 1.63
N TRP A 73 19.61 -13.31 0.46
CA TRP A 73 20.97 -13.77 0.18
C TRP A 73 22.01 -12.64 0.21
N LYS A 74 21.67 -11.48 0.79
CA LYS A 74 22.59 -10.35 0.94
C LYS A 74 22.73 -9.95 2.40
#